data_AF-A0A845TV01-F1
#
_entry.id   AF-A0A845TV01-F1
#
_cell.length_a   1.000
_cell.length_b   1.000
_cell.length_c   1.000
_cell.angle_alpha   90.00
_cell.angle_beta   90.00
_cell.angle_gamma   90.00
#
_symmetry.space_group_name_H-M   'P 1'
#
loop_
_entity.id
_entity.type
_entity.pdbx_description
1 polymer ?
#
loop_
_entity_poly.entity_id
_entity_poly.type
_entity_poly.pdbx_seq_one_letter_code
_entity_poly.pdbx_strand_id
1 'polypeptide(L)'
;MSELIFEKVGDINNIYPYLCVYLKGHANPFMDITINNKNLVEFFIYKNEVSITLEMEQWNEIMKRAEKFLPEALENVSSAA
;
A
#
# COMPACT_ATOMS: atom_id res chain seq x y z
N MET A 1 10.73 14.76 -10.54
CA MET A 1 10.49 13.62 -9.65
C MET A 1 8.99 13.54 -9.42
N SER A 2 8.37 12.41 -9.74
CA SER A 2 6.93 12.22 -9.51
C SER A 2 6.69 11.88 -8.04
N GLU A 3 5.84 12.64 -7.37
CA GLU A 3 5.50 12.39 -5.96
C GLU A 3 4.64 11.12 -5.83
N LEU A 4 4.80 10.38 -4.74
CA LEU A 4 3.95 9.23 -4.41
C LEU A 4 2.75 9.67 -3.58
N ILE A 5 1.59 9.07 -3.83
CA ILE A 5 0.39 9.25 -3.00
C ILE A 5 0.03 7.88 -2.41
N PHE A 6 -0.26 7.88 -1.11
CA PHE A 6 -0.67 6.70 -0.36
C PHE A 6 -2.09 6.89 0.17
N GLU A 7 -3.00 6.01 -0.20
CA GLU A 7 -4.40 6.05 0.22
C GLU A 7 -4.72 4.80 1.03
N LYS A 8 -5.23 4.97 2.25
CA LYS A 8 -5.72 3.85 3.07
C LYS A 8 -7.13 3.49 2.66
N VAL A 9 -7.32 2.26 2.23
CA VAL A 9 -8.62 1.72 1.81
C VAL A 9 -9.05 0.65 2.80
N GLY A 10 -10.25 0.79 3.35
CA GLY A 10 -10.93 -0.27 4.09
C GLY A 10 -11.91 -0.97 3.16
N ASP A 11 -11.82 -2.29 3.03
CA ASP A 11 -12.72 -3.09 2.22
C ASP A 11 -13.48 -4.07 3.11
N ILE A 12 -14.80 -4.10 2.98
CA ILE A 12 -15.68 -5.01 3.73
C ILE A 12 -15.37 -6.49 3.46
N ASN A 13 -14.71 -6.79 2.33
CA ASN A 13 -14.33 -8.13 1.93
C ASN A 13 -12.93 -8.52 2.40
N ASN A 14 -12.13 -7.57 2.90
CA ASN A 14 -10.78 -7.82 3.41
C ASN A 14 -10.76 -7.65 4.93
N ILE A 15 -10.12 -8.61 5.60
CA ILE A 15 -9.98 -8.61 7.06
C ILE A 15 -9.16 -7.39 7.53
N TYR A 16 -8.17 -7.00 6.73
CA TYR A 16 -7.30 -5.86 7.01
C TYR A 16 -7.54 -4.76 5.96
N PRO A 17 -7.46 -3.48 6.35
CA PRO A 17 -7.32 -2.42 5.37
C PRO A 17 -6.03 -2.64 4.54
N TYR A 18 -5.90 -1.92 3.44
CA TYR A 18 -4.69 -1.90 2.60
C TYR A 18 -4.34 -0.47 2.17
N LEU A 19 -3.13 -0.26 1.66
CA LEU A 19 -2.69 1.02 1.10
C LEU A 19 -2.58 0.93 -0.41
N CYS A 20 -3.31 1.76 -1.13
CA CYS A 20 -3.07 2.00 -2.55
C CYS A 20 -1.94 3.00 -2.73
N VAL A 21 -1.05 2.73 -3.69
CA VAL A 21 0.09 3.57 -4.03
C VAL A 21 -0.06 4.08 -5.46
N TYR A 22 -0.05 5.40 -5.60
CA TYR A 22 -0.22 6.10 -6.87
C TYR A 22 1.00 6.95 -7.20
N LEU A 23 1.23 7.16 -8.50
CA LEU A 23 2.03 8.29 -8.96
C LEU A 23 1.14 9.53 -9.03
N LYS A 24 1.61 10.65 -8.49
CA LYS A 24 0.87 11.92 -8.53
C LYS A 24 0.48 12.28 -9.97
N GLY A 25 -0.81 12.54 -10.17
CA GLY A 25 -1.39 12.84 -11.48
C GLY A 25 -1.92 11.62 -12.24
N HIS A 26 -1.74 10.40 -11.72
CA HIS A 26 -2.35 9.19 -12.26
C HIS A 26 -3.60 8.83 -11.47
N ALA A 27 -4.65 8.40 -12.18
CA ALA A 27 -5.93 8.05 -11.56
C ALA A 27 -5.94 6.66 -10.93
N ASN A 28 -5.12 5.73 -11.46
CA ASN A 28 -5.10 4.33 -11.02
C ASN A 28 -3.86 4.05 -10.18
N PRO A 29 -3.98 3.21 -9.13
CA PRO A 29 -2.83 2.79 -8.36
C PRO A 29 -1.97 1.86 -9.23
N PHE A 30 -0.66 1.87 -8.99
CA PHE A 30 0.25 0.90 -9.61
C PHE A 30 0.63 -0.22 -8.66
N MET A 31 0.39 -0.04 -7.36
CA MET A 31 0.73 -1.00 -6.33
C MET A 31 -0.22 -0.88 -5.14
N ASP A 32 -0.53 -2.02 -4.53
CA ASP A 32 -1.16 -2.07 -3.22
C ASP A 32 -0.21 -2.70 -2.20
N ILE A 33 -0.25 -2.20 -0.97
CA ILE A 33 0.42 -2.76 0.21
C ILE A 33 -0.66 -3.36 1.10
N THR A 34 -0.65 -4.68 1.25
CA THR A 34 -1.66 -5.44 1.97
C THR A 34 -1.04 -6.24 3.11
N ILE A 35 -1.89 -6.87 3.92
CA ILE A 35 -1.47 -7.84 4.94
C ILE A 35 -2.18 -9.15 4.66
N ASN A 36 -1.41 -10.23 4.57
CA ASN A 36 -1.99 -11.55 4.37
C ASN A 36 -2.47 -12.20 5.66
N ASN A 37 -3.07 -13.38 5.51
CA ASN A 37 -3.55 -14.19 6.62
C ASN A 37 -2.48 -14.70 7.59
N LYS A 38 -1.19 -14.50 7.28
CA LYS A 38 -0.04 -14.79 8.17
C LYS A 38 0.50 -13.54 8.85
N ASN A 39 -0.20 -12.41 8.77
CA ASN A 39 0.23 -11.11 9.28
C ASN A 39 1.58 -10.66 8.69
N LEU A 40 1.81 -10.95 7.41
CA LEU A 40 2.97 -10.49 6.66
C LEU A 40 2.53 -9.42 5.67
N VAL A 41 3.38 -8.40 5.48
CA VAL A 41 3.21 -7.38 4.45
C VAL A 41 3.38 -8.02 3.08
N GLU A 42 2.45 -7.75 2.17
CA GLU A 42 2.50 -8.15 0.77
C GLU A 42 2.39 -6.91 -0.14
N PHE A 43 3.02 -7.01 -1.30
CA PHE A 43 2.98 -5.97 -2.33
C PHE A 43 2.35 -6.55 -3.59
N PHE A 44 1.18 -6.05 -3.96
CA PHE A 44 0.57 -6.36 -5.25
C PHE A 44 0.96 -5.28 -6.24
N ILE A 45 1.63 -5.67 -7.33
CA ILE A 45 2.05 -4.73 -8.37
C ILE A 45 1.18 -4.96 -9.59
N TYR A 46 0.46 -3.92 -10.01
CA TYR A 46 -0.44 -4.01 -11.15
C TYR A 46 0.31 -3.83 -12.47
N LYS A 47 -0.14 -4.57 -13.48
CA LYS A 47 0.20 -4.25 -14.86
C LYS A 47 -0.40 -2.88 -15.17
N ASN A 48 0.43 -1.96 -15.64
CA ASN A 48 0.01 -0.62 -16.02
C ASN A 48 0.22 -0.41 -17.53
N GLU A 49 -0.56 0.49 -18.13
CA GLU A 49 -0.44 0.85 -19.56
C GLU A 49 0.87 1.60 -19.84
N VAL A 50 1.39 2.26 -18.81
CA VAL A 50 2.69 2.95 -18.84
C VAL A 50 3.68 2.27 -17.92
N SER A 51 4.95 2.24 -18.33
CA SER A 51 6.03 1.77 -17.47
C SER A 51 6.14 2.67 -16.24
N ILE A 52 6.19 2.06 -15.06
CA ILE A 52 6.43 2.74 -13.80
C ILE A 52 7.92 2.65 -13.49
N THR A 53 8.55 3.80 -13.30
CA THR A 53 9.94 3.90 -12.86
C THR A 53 9.95 4.55 -11.48
N LEU A 54 10.64 3.92 -10.54
CA LEU A 54 10.84 4.43 -9.20
C LEU A 54 12.33 4.72 -8.99
N GLU A 55 12.63 5.89 -8.46
CA GLU A 55 13.93 6.21 -7.90
C GLU A 55 14.09 5.52 -6.54
N MET A 56 15.34 5.40 -6.08
CA MET A 56 15.66 4.70 -4.83
C MET A 56 14.94 5.33 -3.63
N GLU A 57 14.80 6.64 -3.61
CA GLU A 57 14.12 7.41 -2.57
C GLU A 57 12.64 7.05 -2.49
N GLN A 58 11.97 6.91 -3.64
CA GLN A 58 10.56 6.55 -3.73
C GLN A 58 10.35 5.10 -3.25
N TRP A 59 11.21 4.19 -3.68
CA TRP A 59 11.17 2.81 -3.20
C TRP A 59 11.38 2.73 -1.69
N ASN A 60 12.35 3.47 -1.16
CA ASN A 60 12.60 3.54 0.28
C ASN A 60 11.41 4.13 1.06
N GLU A 61 10.68 5.11 0.49
CA GLU A 61 9.45 5.62 1.10
C GLU A 61 8.36 4.54 1.17
N ILE A 62 8.14 3.80 0.07
CA ILE A 62 7.19 2.68 0.04
C ILE A 62 7.51 1.67 1.14
N MET A 63 8.77 1.25 1.26
CA MET A 63 9.20 0.30 2.28
C MET A 63 8.95 0.82 3.70
N LYS A 64 9.32 2.09 3.98
CA LYS A 64 9.07 2.71 5.29
C LYS A 64 7.59 2.80 5.65
N ARG A 65 6.73 3.09 4.66
CA ARG A 65 5.27 3.13 4.86
C ARG A 65 4.73 1.73 5.11
N ALA A 66 5.21 0.73 4.38
CA ALA A 66 4.81 -0.66 4.54
C ALA A 66 5.18 -1.23 5.92
N GLU A 67 6.37 -0.92 6.43
CA GLU A 67 6.80 -1.30 7.77
C GLU A 67 5.91 -0.72 8.87
N LYS A 68 5.47 0.54 8.71
CA LYS A 68 4.53 1.18 9.64
C LYS A 68 3.10 0.68 9.50
N PHE A 69 2.73 0.24 8.30
CA PHE A 69 1.38 -0.19 8.00
C PHE A 69 0.98 -1.45 8.78
N LEU A 70 1.90 -2.41 8.93
CA LEU A 70 1.65 -3.66 9.64
C LEU A 70 1.11 -3.47 11.06
N PRO A 71 1.78 -2.74 11.98
CA PRO A 71 1.26 -2.51 13.32
C PRO A 71 -0.06 -1.71 13.31
N GLU A 72 -0.19 -0.68 12.47
CA GLU A 72 -1.40 0.15 12.39
C GLU A 72 -2.62 -0.66 11.93
N ALA A 73 -2.46 -1.56 10.98
CA ALA A 73 -3.56 -2.38 10.48
C ALA A 73 -3.97 -3.46 11.47
N LEU A 74 -3.03 -4.02 12.25
CA LEU A 74 -3.33 -4.99 13.30
C LEU A 74 -4.05 -4.36 14.51
N GLU A 75 -3.67 -3.15 14.91
CA GLU A 75 -4.37 -2.41 15.99
C GLU A 75 -5.83 -2.09 15.64
N ASN A 76 -6.11 -1.79 14.37
CA ASN A 76 -7.47 -1.52 13.89
C ASN A 76 -8.40 -2.74 13.96
N VAL A 77 -7.86 -3.97 13.84
CA VAL A 77 -8.67 -5.20 13.98
C VAL A 77 -8.89 -5.55 15.45
N SER A 78 -7.90 -5.30 16.31
CA SER A 78 -7.99 -5.55 17.76
C SER A 78 -9.04 -4.67 18.48
N SER A 79 -9.20 -3.42 18.04
CA SER A 79 -10.17 -2.47 18.63
C SER A 79 -11.62 -2.66 18.15
N ALA A 80 -11.84 -3.54 17.18
CA ALA A 80 -13.16 -3.89 16.65
C ALA A 80 -13.73 -5.21 17.21
N ALA A 81 -13.02 -5.86 18.15
CA ALA A 81 -13.37 -7.15 18.75
C ALA A 81 -13.97 -7.00 20.16
#